data_AF-A0AAW9KJD3-F1
#
_entry.id   AF-A0AAW9KJD3-F1
#
_cell.length_a   1.000
_cell.length_b   1.000
_cell.length_c   1.000
_cell.angle_alpha   90.00
_cell.angle_beta   90.00
_cell.angle_gamma   90.00
#
_symmetry.space_group_name_H-M   'P 1'
#
loop_
_entity.id
_entity.type
_entity.pdbx_description
1 polymer ?
#
loop_
_entity_poly.entity_id
_entity_poly.type
_entity_poly.pdbx_seq_one_letter_code
_entity_poly.pdbx_strand_id
1 'polypeptide(L)' 'FTTERGPFGKLVADAWQAVWALTAASGIERTYTGDFERYDERCQDPENAVVELYIAIK' A
#
# COMPACT_ATOMS: atom_id res chain seq x y z
N PHE A 1 1.14 -2.15 -5.47
CA PHE A 1 2.03 -2.48 -4.34
C PHE A 1 1.24 -3.39 -3.39
N THR A 2 1.81 -4.50 -2.91
CA THR A 2 1.11 -5.42 -1.99
C THR A 2 1.88 -5.45 -0.68
N THR A 3 1.18 -5.33 0.45
CA THR A 3 1.84 -5.36 1.75
C THR A 3 2.38 -6.75 2.08
N GLU A 4 3.38 -6.81 2.95
CA GLU A 4 3.64 -8.04 3.69
C GLU A 4 2.44 -8.36 4.59
N ARG A 5 2.31 -9.63 5.02
CA ARG A 5 1.25 -10.04 5.92
C ARG A 5 1.56 -9.55 7.34
N GLY A 6 0.58 -8.96 8.03
CA GLY A 6 0.76 -8.58 9.42
C GLY A 6 -0.37 -7.76 10.04
N PRO A 7 -0.11 -7.12 11.19
CA PRO A 7 -1.14 -6.41 11.95
C PRO A 7 -1.68 -5.20 11.22
N PHE A 8 -2.99 -5.19 10.97
CA PHE A 8 -3.72 -4.18 10.21
C PHE A 8 -3.45 -2.76 10.71
N GLY A 9 -3.36 -2.58 12.03
CA GLY A 9 -3.21 -1.26 12.66
C GLY A 9 -1.95 -0.48 12.23
N LYS A 10 -0.92 -1.15 11.72
CA LYS A 10 0.31 -0.52 11.19
C LYS A 10 0.55 -0.79 9.71
N LEU A 11 -0.07 -1.82 9.16
CA LEU A 11 0.18 -2.34 7.82
C LEU A 11 0.02 -1.29 6.71
N VAL A 12 -1.06 -0.51 6.76
CA VAL A 12 -1.36 0.51 5.73
C VAL A 12 -0.36 1.67 5.81
N ALA A 13 -0.02 2.11 7.02
CA ALA A 13 0.94 3.19 7.23
C ALA A 13 2.34 2.80 6.72
N ASP A 14 2.81 1.59 7.06
CA ASP A 14 4.09 1.06 6.61
C ASP A 14 4.13 0.92 5.08
N ALA A 15 3.03 0.43 4.48
CA ALA A 15 2.91 0.30 3.03
C ALA A 15 3.02 1.64 2.31
N TRP A 16 2.35 2.68 2.83
CA TRP A 16 2.48 4.02 2.29
C TRP A 16 3.92 4.52 2.39
N GLN A 17 4.55 4.42 3.56
CA GLN A 17 5.96 4.84 3.72
C GLN A 17 6.87 4.18 2.69
N ALA A 18 6.67 2.88 2.42
CA ALA A 18 7.41 2.16 1.39
C ALA A 18 7.14 2.70 -0.03
N VAL A 19 5.88 3.00 -0.38
CA VAL A 19 5.54 3.62 -1.67
C VAL A 19 6.19 5.01 -1.82
N TRP A 20 6.16 5.84 -0.78
CA TRP A 20 6.80 7.16 -0.78
C TRP A 20 8.31 7.02 -1.04
N ALA A 21 8.99 6.16 -0.27
CA ALA A 21 10.41 5.90 -0.43
C ALA A 21 10.75 5.38 -1.83
N LEU A 22 9.95 4.44 -2.34
CA LEU A 22 10.11 3.90 -3.70
C LEU A 22 10.02 5.01 -4.74
N THR A 23 8.95 5.81 -4.72
CA THR A 23 8.73 6.85 -5.74
C THR A 23 9.79 7.97 -5.70
N ALA A 24 10.27 8.31 -4.50
CA ALA A 24 11.38 9.26 -4.35
C ALA A 24 12.71 8.73 -4.94
N ALA A 25 12.94 7.41 -4.87
CA ALA A 25 14.20 6.81 -5.31
C ALA A 25 14.20 6.34 -6.79
N SER A 26 13.03 6.10 -7.39
CA SER A 26 12.91 5.36 -8.66
C SER A 26 12.58 6.23 -9.88
N GLY A 27 12.43 7.54 -9.73
CA GLY A 27 12.01 8.43 -10.82
C GLY A 27 10.56 8.21 -11.29
N ILE A 28 9.78 7.42 -10.54
CA ILE A 28 8.36 7.20 -10.82
C ILE A 28 7.59 8.49 -10.54
N GLU A 29 7.01 9.09 -11.59
CA GLU A 29 6.09 10.22 -11.46
C GLU A 29 4.69 9.71 -11.09
N ARG A 30 4.23 10.04 -9.88
CA ARG A 30 2.84 9.83 -9.47
C ARG A 30 1.95 10.92 -10.05
N THR A 31 0.78 10.52 -10.54
CA THR A 31 -0.24 11.45 -11.03
C THR A 31 -1.20 11.90 -9.94
N TYR A 32 -1.28 11.15 -8.84
CA TYR A 32 -2.15 11.43 -7.68
C TYR A 32 -3.65 11.52 -8.04
N THR A 33 -4.07 10.94 -9.17
CA THR A 33 -5.45 11.02 -9.66
C THR A 33 -6.35 9.89 -9.15
N GLY A 34 -5.78 8.82 -8.60
CA GLY A 34 -6.55 7.62 -8.27
C GLY A 34 -5.76 6.63 -7.44
N ASP A 35 -5.27 7.08 -6.28
CA ASP A 35 -4.62 6.17 -5.34
C ASP A 35 -5.63 5.61 -4.35
N PHE A 36 -5.64 4.30 -4.16
CA PHE A 36 -6.57 3.65 -3.24
C PHE A 36 -6.02 2.34 -2.69
N GLU A 37 -6.58 1.94 -1.56
CA GLU A 37 -6.31 0.67 -0.90
C GLU A 37 -7.46 -0.30 -1.20
N ARG A 38 -7.11 -1.53 -1.59
CA ARG A 38 -8.04 -2.63 -1.74
C ARG A 38 -7.91 -3.58 -0.56
N TYR A 39 -9.02 -3.73 0.13
CA TYR A 39 -9.20 -4.64 1.26
C TYR A 39 -10.12 -5.78 0.82
N ASP A 40 -9.68 -7.03 0.93
CA ASP A 40 -10.48 -8.20 0.59
C ASP A 40 -10.53 -9.22 1.74
N GLU A 41 -10.92 -10.46 1.45
CA GLU A 41 -11.03 -11.56 2.42
C GLU A 41 -9.73 -11.78 3.22
N ARG A 42 -8.57 -11.38 2.69
CA ARG A 42 -7.28 -11.48 3.39
C ARG A 42 -7.15 -10.50 4.55
N CYS A 43 -8.05 -9.53 4.69
CA CYS A 43 -8.08 -8.56 5.79
C CYS A 43 -9.01 -8.97 6.95
N GLN A 44 -9.65 -10.14 6.87
CA GLN A 44 -10.62 -10.58 7.89
C GLN A 44 -9.97 -10.91 9.24
N ASP A 45 -8.71 -11.35 9.24
CA ASP A 45 -7.89 -11.49 10.44
C ASP A 45 -7.02 -10.23 10.62
N PRO A 46 -7.31 -9.36 11.61
CA PRO A 46 -6.56 -8.13 11.82
C PRO A 46 -5.09 -8.35 12.16
N GLU A 47 -4.69 -9.51 12.67
CA GLU A 47 -3.28 -9.81 12.99
C GLU A 47 -2.52 -10.35 11.78
N ASN A 48 -3.24 -10.85 10.76
CA ASN A 48 -2.69 -11.50 9.57
C ASN A 48 -3.22 -10.89 8.27
N ALA A 49 -3.43 -9.57 8.26
CA ALA A 49 -4.01 -8.87 7.12
C ALA A 49 -3.02 -8.71 5.96
N VAL A 50 -3.56 -8.62 4.74
CA VAL A 50 -2.81 -8.25 3.52
C VAL A 50 -3.62 -7.22 2.74
N VAL A 51 -3.02 -6.10 2.40
CA VAL A 51 -3.67 -4.99 1.68
C VAL A 51 -2.95 -4.72 0.36
N GLU A 52 -3.70 -4.30 -0.65
CA GLU A 52 -3.16 -3.90 -1.94
C GLU A 52 -3.31 -2.39 -2.12
N LEU A 53 -2.21 -1.70 -2.42
CA LEU A 53 -2.19 -0.28 -2.77
C LEU A 53 -2.08 -0.15 -4.28
N TYR A 54 -3.06 0.54 -4.87
CA TYR A 54 -3.07 0.97 -6.25
C TYR A 54 -2.64 2.42 -6.30
N ILE A 55 -1.58 2.71 -7.06
CA ILE A 55 -0.95 4.03 -7.14
C ILE A 55 -1.05 4.50 -8.59
N ALA A 56 -1.61 5.68 -8.80
CA ALA A 56 -1.71 6.31 -10.10
C ALA A 56 -0.34 6.89 -10.48
N ILE A 57 0.22 6.37 -11.57
CA ILE A 57 1.50 6.77 -12.16
C ILE A 57 1.27 7.40 -13.54
N LYS A 58 2.27 8.13 -14.05
CA LYS A 58 2.25 8.80 -15.36
C LYS A 58 2.83 7.94 -16.47
#